data_AF-A0A1W2BC95-F1
#
_entry.id   AF-A0A1W2BC95-F1
#
_cell.length_a   1.000
_cell.length_b   1.000
_cell.length_c   1.000
_cell.angle_alpha   90.00
_cell.angle_beta   90.00
_cell.angle_gamma   90.00
#
_symmetry.space_group_name_H-M   'P 1'
#
loop_
_entity.id
_entity.type
_entity.pdbx_description
1 polymer ?
#
loop_
_entity_poly.entity_id
_entity_poly.type
_entity_poly.pdbx_seq_one_letter_code
_entity_poly.pdbx_strand_id
1 'polypeptide(L)'
;MVICALCLIGGNACRKDLGNYEYRELKTMDIQGFEQVYEALSGQPFHVDPKLDFMKEGGFNEDDFNYEWFSFDENMKIDDGNLKKQLGMQRILDLNLPLTPSTYSLYFRVKDKVTGYVREFKTKLNVRSEIADGWMILNEIRNESRLDMLAYNAKDSKFLQYTDLLSTMSTIKLKGKPRMVYFVYNRDVFNYQFTNRIYVGTDQETYSINNQQRTWNNFRNLKVEVMRPTSDDYHAEVIRSMGMGGFPMTYLLDSDGILSIENSTQGFMHGMTLNRFVDGGRISISPYIAEKYRTITPYLLMFDTEKRRFLVHSGGNKGVIQPVSTDVNVFDPADLKKDLRYMGFVNSGTPQFYAILKEPQQDNFSLLRFVSPSDTKLTPIAYEAIPNAIHLKDAEQITFDPNYGFIMYSIGSKVYQYDPFNKLEKILLDMGNRKISLIKFQKLLQVQNLARYIDYSKKLMICTYDPAAPDNSGKMELYEISLTAAPKLFQQYEGFGKIVDATYRE
;
A
#
# COMPACT_ATOMS: atom_id res chain seq x y z
N MET A 1 -68.44 12.99 19.34
CA MET A 1 -68.84 14.42 19.38
C MET A 1 -68.27 14.97 20.68
N VAL A 2 -67.09 15.59 20.73
CA VAL A 2 -66.65 16.85 20.06
C VAL A 2 -67.71 17.93 20.38
N ILE A 3 -67.42 19.03 21.08
CA ILE A 3 -66.68 20.21 20.59
C ILE A 3 -66.46 21.22 21.73
N CYS A 4 -65.24 21.79 21.73
CA CYS A 4 -64.76 23.17 21.95
C CYS A 4 -65.31 24.06 23.08
N ALA A 5 -64.48 24.70 23.91
CA ALA A 5 -63.45 25.76 23.69
C ALA A 5 -64.01 27.18 23.86
N LEU A 6 -63.36 28.01 24.68
CA LEU A 6 -62.67 29.26 24.29
C LEU A 6 -62.19 30.06 25.52
N CYS A 7 -60.86 30.15 25.66
CA CYS A 7 -60.00 31.34 25.77
C CYS A 7 -60.45 32.72 26.34
N LEU A 8 -59.45 33.34 27.00
CA LEU A 8 -58.99 34.77 26.92
C LEU A 8 -59.83 35.80 27.75
N ILE A 9 -59.35 36.79 28.52
CA ILE A 9 -58.14 37.68 28.61
C ILE A 9 -58.08 38.25 30.06
N GLY A 10 -56.95 38.29 30.79
CA GLY A 10 -56.00 39.43 30.96
C GLY A 10 -56.53 40.58 31.86
N GLY A 11 -55.81 41.22 32.77
CA GLY A 11 -54.40 41.20 33.16
C GLY A 11 -54.10 42.21 34.28
N ASN A 12 -52.79 42.51 34.43
CA ASN A 12 -52.16 43.60 35.20
C ASN A 12 -51.60 43.28 36.59
N ALA A 13 -50.42 42.66 36.60
CA ALA A 13 -49.36 42.99 37.53
C ALA A 13 -47.97 42.73 36.91
N CYS A 14 -47.68 43.29 35.74
CA CYS A 14 -46.28 43.50 35.35
C CYS A 14 -45.81 44.81 35.99
N ARG A 15 -44.98 44.70 37.02
CA ARG A 15 -44.14 45.83 37.44
C ARG A 15 -43.34 46.29 36.22
N LYS A 16 -43.41 47.58 35.90
CA LYS A 16 -42.46 48.24 35.00
C LYS A 16 -41.08 48.12 35.62
N ASP A 17 -40.23 47.26 35.07
CA ASP A 17 -38.79 47.39 35.24
C ASP A 17 -38.38 48.70 34.58
N LEU A 18 -37.94 49.66 35.39
CA LEU A 18 -37.31 50.92 34.96
C LEU A 18 -35.79 50.74 34.93
N GLY A 19 -35.33 49.55 34.53
CA GLY A 19 -33.95 49.31 34.15
C GLY A 19 -33.62 50.17 32.94
N ASN A 20 -32.81 51.21 33.17
CA ASN A 20 -32.10 51.89 32.11
C ASN A 20 -31.01 50.93 31.59
N TYR A 21 -31.43 49.93 30.82
CA TYR A 21 -30.49 49.06 30.11
C TYR A 21 -29.96 49.91 28.94
N GLU A 22 -28.69 50.31 29.03
CA GLU A 22 -27.96 50.70 27.82
C GLU A 22 -27.88 49.47 26.92
N TYR A 23 -28.85 49.32 26.02
CA TYR A 23 -28.73 48.42 24.88
C TYR A 23 -27.66 48.99 23.96
N ARG A 24 -26.41 48.57 24.18
CA ARG A 24 -25.37 48.77 23.19
C ARG A 24 -25.66 47.81 22.06
N GLU A 25 -25.85 48.35 20.86
CA GLU A 25 -25.94 47.55 19.65
C GLU A 25 -24.77 46.56 19.63
N LEU A 26 -25.09 45.26 19.54
CA LEU A 26 -24.07 44.23 19.39
C LEU A 26 -23.38 44.52 18.06
N LYS A 27 -22.13 44.97 18.12
CA LYS A 27 -21.30 45.19 16.94
C LYS A 27 -21.39 43.95 16.05
N THR A 28 -21.97 44.10 14.87
CA THR A 28 -22.14 43.03 13.90
C THR A 28 -20.79 42.78 13.25
N MET A 29 -20.17 41.66 13.63
CA MET A 29 -19.01 41.10 12.93
C MET A 29 -19.53 40.16 11.85
N ASP A 30 -19.40 40.56 10.59
CA ASP A 30 -19.74 39.74 9.45
C ASP A 30 -18.51 38.97 8.98
N ILE A 31 -18.74 37.87 8.27
CA ILE A 31 -17.69 37.01 7.73
C ILE A 31 -17.83 36.93 6.22
N GLN A 32 -16.73 37.14 5.52
CA GLN A 32 -16.61 36.97 4.07
C GLN A 32 -15.66 35.81 3.78
N GLY A 33 -15.83 35.15 2.63
CA GLY A 33 -15.02 33.97 2.27
C GLY A 33 -15.32 32.72 3.12
N PHE A 34 -16.39 32.74 3.93
CA PHE A 34 -16.89 31.57 4.65
C PHE A 34 -17.96 30.88 3.82
N GLU A 35 -17.60 29.75 3.21
CA GLU A 35 -18.46 29.01 2.30
C GLU A 35 -19.56 28.25 3.05
N GLN A 36 -20.68 27.99 2.38
CA GLN A 36 -21.80 27.23 2.95
C GLN A 36 -21.46 25.73 3.11
N VAL A 37 -20.56 25.22 2.27
CA VAL A 37 -20.05 23.85 2.31
C VAL A 37 -18.60 23.85 1.84
N TYR A 38 -17.71 23.29 2.64
CA TYR A 38 -16.35 22.95 2.23
C TYR A 38 -16.27 21.47 1.86
N GLU A 39 -15.56 21.14 0.78
CA GLU A 39 -15.21 19.77 0.42
C GLU A 39 -13.72 19.56 0.71
N ALA A 40 -13.38 18.46 1.38
CA ALA A 40 -12.00 18.15 1.73
C ALA A 40 -11.70 16.67 1.60
N LEU A 41 -10.40 16.36 1.51
CA LEU A 41 -9.90 15.00 1.48
C LEU A 41 -9.18 14.71 2.80
N SER A 42 -9.55 13.60 3.43
CA SER A 42 -8.92 13.11 4.67
C SER A 42 -7.41 13.02 4.48
N GLY A 43 -6.59 13.54 5.40
CA GLY A 43 -5.13 13.50 5.36
C GLY A 43 -4.46 14.36 4.28
N GLN A 44 -5.21 15.20 3.57
CA GLN A 44 -4.67 16.17 2.60
C GLN A 44 -4.65 17.59 3.18
N PRO A 45 -3.82 18.50 2.64
CA PRO A 45 -3.85 19.91 3.01
C PRO A 45 -5.25 20.50 2.82
N PHE A 46 -5.71 21.23 3.84
CA PHE A 46 -6.98 21.92 3.86
C PHE A 46 -6.75 23.36 4.32
N HIS A 47 -7.21 24.30 3.51
CA HIS A 47 -6.97 25.73 3.69
C HIS A 47 -8.29 26.50 3.72
N VAL A 48 -8.50 27.30 4.76
CA VAL A 48 -9.62 28.23 4.88
C VAL A 48 -9.12 29.57 5.42
N ASP A 49 -9.34 30.64 4.65
CA ASP A 49 -8.96 32.01 4.99
C ASP A 49 -10.21 32.90 5.05
N PRO A 50 -10.97 32.88 6.16
CA PRO A 50 -12.12 33.74 6.30
C PRO A 50 -11.68 35.18 6.58
N LYS A 51 -12.34 36.13 5.91
CA LYS A 51 -12.15 37.55 6.16
C LYS A 51 -13.22 38.02 7.14
N LEU A 52 -12.77 38.63 8.24
CA LEU A 52 -13.66 39.18 9.24
C LEU A 52 -13.92 40.65 8.92
N ASP A 53 -15.16 40.98 8.63
CA ASP A 53 -15.60 42.34 8.38
C ASP A 53 -16.15 42.91 9.67
N PHE A 54 -15.44 43.90 10.21
CA PHE A 54 -15.85 44.59 11.43
C PHE A 54 -16.35 45.97 11.04
N MET A 55 -17.62 46.25 11.36
CA MET A 55 -18.09 47.63 11.48
C MET A 55 -17.45 48.25 12.73
N LYS A 56 -16.15 48.59 12.67
CA LYS A 56 -15.41 49.26 13.74
C LYS A 56 -14.97 50.64 13.25
N GLU A 57 -15.43 51.69 13.91
CA GLU A 57 -14.67 52.95 13.93
C GLU A 57 -13.35 52.67 14.69
N GLY A 58 -12.21 52.75 14.00
CA GLY A 58 -10.88 52.55 14.61
C GLY A 58 -10.01 51.42 14.02
N GLY A 59 -10.47 50.71 12.99
CA GLY A 59 -9.66 49.70 12.29
C GLY A 59 -9.65 48.32 12.96
N PHE A 60 -9.41 47.29 12.14
CA PHE A 60 -9.35 45.89 12.57
C PHE A 60 -7.90 45.50 12.91
N ASN A 61 -7.70 44.87 14.07
CA ASN A 61 -6.46 44.21 14.45
C ASN A 61 -6.75 42.74 14.79
N GLU A 62 -6.11 41.81 14.08
CA GLU A 62 -6.28 40.36 14.29
C GLU A 62 -5.85 39.93 15.70
N ASP A 63 -4.84 40.61 16.28
CA ASP A 63 -4.30 40.27 17.59
C ASP A 63 -5.25 40.59 18.75
N ASP A 64 -6.34 41.32 18.52
CA ASP A 64 -7.36 41.59 19.52
C ASP A 64 -8.24 40.36 19.83
N PHE A 65 -8.10 39.27 19.05
CA PHE A 65 -9.00 38.12 19.11
C PHE A 65 -8.26 36.80 19.35
N ASN A 66 -8.98 35.84 19.93
CA ASN A 66 -8.62 34.43 19.95
C ASN A 66 -9.50 33.67 18.96
N TYR A 67 -8.90 32.70 18.27
CA TYR A 67 -9.56 31.90 17.25
C TYR A 67 -9.64 30.44 17.67
N GLU A 68 -10.71 29.76 17.28
CA GLU A 68 -10.83 28.33 17.45
C GLU A 68 -11.56 27.71 16.26
N TRP A 69 -10.92 26.71 15.65
CA TRP A 69 -11.54 25.83 14.66
C TRP A 69 -11.78 24.46 15.28
N PHE A 70 -13.00 23.95 15.12
CA PHE A 70 -13.33 22.59 15.53
C PHE A 70 -14.49 22.02 14.71
N SER A 71 -14.62 20.71 14.71
CA SER A 71 -15.70 20.02 14.03
C SER A 71 -16.40 18.98 14.91
N PHE A 72 -17.62 18.64 14.51
CA PHE A 72 -18.41 17.53 15.05
C PHE A 72 -18.86 16.63 13.90
N ASP A 73 -18.65 15.31 14.02
CA ASP A 73 -19.16 14.34 13.05
C ASP A 73 -20.69 14.23 13.18
N GLU A 74 -21.43 14.50 12.10
CA GLU A 74 -22.90 14.50 12.11
C GLU A 74 -23.49 13.09 12.29
N ASN A 75 -22.69 12.04 12.08
CA ASN A 75 -23.13 10.64 12.17
C ASN A 75 -22.81 9.99 13.54
N MET A 76 -22.01 10.62 14.39
CA MET A 76 -21.68 10.07 15.72
C MET A 76 -22.78 10.39 16.75
N LYS A 77 -23.13 9.39 17.58
CA LYS A 77 -24.08 9.56 18.69
C LYS A 77 -23.41 10.24 19.88
N ILE A 78 -24.21 10.99 20.65
CA ILE A 78 -23.79 12.00 21.66
C ILE A 78 -23.04 11.41 22.89
N ASP A 79 -22.95 10.09 23.04
CA ASP A 79 -22.43 9.45 24.26
C ASP A 79 -20.90 9.20 24.27
N ASP A 80 -20.15 9.63 23.26
CA ASP A 80 -18.69 9.44 23.18
C ASP A 80 -17.94 10.76 23.48
N GLY A 81 -17.05 10.76 24.48
CA GLY A 81 -16.35 11.95 24.98
C GLY A 81 -15.39 12.64 23.99
N ASN A 82 -15.30 12.15 22.75
CA ASN A 82 -14.39 12.60 21.69
C ASN A 82 -15.10 13.29 20.50
N LEU A 83 -16.35 13.75 20.67
CA LEU A 83 -17.18 14.36 19.62
C LEU A 83 -16.59 15.63 18.99
N LYS A 84 -15.91 16.47 19.80
CA LYS A 84 -15.29 17.71 19.31
C LYS A 84 -13.86 17.42 18.82
N LYS A 85 -13.60 17.62 17.54
CA LYS A 85 -12.25 17.58 16.97
C LYS A 85 -11.72 19.01 16.82
N GLN A 86 -10.71 19.38 17.61
CA GLN A 86 -10.05 20.68 17.47
C GLN A 86 -9.10 20.64 16.26
N LEU A 87 -9.21 21.63 15.37
CA LEU A 87 -8.44 21.69 14.12
C LEU A 87 -7.40 22.81 14.12
N GLY A 88 -7.61 23.90 14.86
CA GLY A 88 -6.66 25.01 14.89
C GLY A 88 -7.05 26.13 15.85
N MET A 89 -6.10 27.01 16.14
CA MET A 89 -6.28 28.20 17.00
C MET A 89 -5.90 29.51 16.29
N GLN A 90 -5.70 29.47 14.98
CA GLN A 90 -5.38 30.62 14.13
C GLN A 90 -6.61 31.04 13.32
N ARG A 91 -6.63 32.28 12.84
CA ARG A 91 -7.71 32.77 11.96
C ARG A 91 -7.75 31.94 10.66
N ILE A 92 -6.61 31.85 10.00
CA ILE A 92 -6.39 31.01 8.83
C ILE A 92 -6.24 29.57 9.32
N LEU A 93 -7.09 28.68 8.80
CA LEU A 93 -6.96 27.24 9.02
C LEU A 93 -6.10 26.67 7.90
N ASP A 94 -4.92 26.16 8.22
CA ASP A 94 -4.01 25.52 7.26
C ASP A 94 -3.39 24.29 7.93
N LEU A 95 -3.82 23.10 7.51
CA LEU A 95 -3.37 21.83 8.06
C LEU A 95 -3.60 20.65 7.11
N ASN A 96 -2.88 19.55 7.33
CA ASN A 96 -3.32 18.25 6.80
C ASN A 96 -4.53 17.77 7.60
N LEU A 97 -5.68 17.60 6.94
CA LEU A 97 -6.96 17.41 7.61
C LEU A 97 -7.04 16.06 8.35
N PRO A 98 -7.08 16.02 9.69
CA PRO A 98 -7.00 14.79 10.47
C PRO A 98 -8.41 14.19 10.73
N LEU A 99 -9.31 14.29 9.76
CA LEU A 99 -10.70 13.84 9.86
C LEU A 99 -10.93 12.61 8.99
N THR A 100 -11.66 11.62 9.48
CA THR A 100 -12.09 10.45 8.69
C THR A 100 -13.21 10.84 7.72
N PRO A 101 -13.42 10.10 6.62
CA PRO A 101 -14.52 10.39 5.70
C PRO A 101 -15.89 10.38 6.38
N SER A 102 -16.56 11.53 6.41
CA SER A 102 -17.90 11.75 6.94
C SER A 102 -18.37 13.15 6.56
N THR A 103 -19.59 13.51 6.95
CA THR A 103 -20.05 14.90 6.95
C THR A 103 -19.89 15.46 8.36
N TYR A 104 -19.22 16.60 8.46
CA TYR A 104 -19.00 17.30 9.73
C TYR A 104 -19.71 18.66 9.72
N SER A 105 -20.18 19.05 10.90
CA SER A 105 -20.44 20.46 11.19
C SER A 105 -19.11 21.11 11.60
N LEU A 106 -18.60 22.03 10.77
CA LEU A 106 -17.38 22.80 11.01
C LEU A 106 -17.73 24.14 11.65
N TYR A 107 -16.99 24.51 12.69
CA TYR A 107 -17.20 25.74 13.44
C TYR A 107 -15.93 26.58 13.45
N PHE A 108 -16.13 27.88 13.32
CA PHE A 108 -15.12 28.90 13.53
C PHE A 108 -15.58 29.86 14.62
N ARG A 109 -14.85 29.92 15.73
CA ARG A 109 -15.12 30.85 16.83
C ARG A 109 -14.10 31.96 16.85
N VAL A 110 -14.60 33.18 17.03
CA VAL A 110 -13.82 34.38 17.24
C VAL A 110 -14.20 34.95 18.60
N LYS A 111 -13.23 35.05 19.51
CA LYS A 111 -13.42 35.60 20.85
C LYS A 111 -12.63 36.89 21.01
N ASP A 112 -13.34 37.99 21.28
CA ASP A 112 -12.73 39.27 21.61
C ASP A 112 -12.02 39.18 22.98
N LYS A 113 -10.73 39.52 23.02
CA LYS A 113 -9.91 39.39 24.24
C LYS A 113 -10.30 40.40 25.33
N VAL A 114 -10.86 41.55 24.95
CA VAL A 114 -11.18 42.66 25.86
C VAL A 114 -12.57 42.47 26.47
N THR A 115 -13.56 42.19 25.64
CA THR A 115 -14.97 42.09 26.05
C THR A 115 -15.38 40.67 26.41
N GLY A 116 -14.63 39.67 25.94
CA GLY A 116 -14.97 38.26 26.10
C GLY A 116 -16.10 37.78 25.18
N TYR A 117 -16.66 38.64 24.33
CA TYR A 117 -17.71 38.26 23.39
C TYR A 117 -17.21 37.20 22.41
N VAL A 118 -18.03 36.17 22.20
CA VAL A 118 -17.75 35.09 21.26
C VAL A 118 -18.75 35.17 20.12
N ARG A 119 -18.25 35.16 18.89
CA ARG A 119 -19.05 34.91 17.70
C ARG A 119 -18.65 33.56 17.11
N GLU A 120 -19.65 32.79 16.73
CA GLU A 120 -19.49 31.46 16.16
C GLU A 120 -20.11 31.42 14.76
N PHE A 121 -19.35 30.90 13.81
CA PHE A 121 -19.80 30.63 12.45
C PHE A 121 -19.83 29.12 12.24
N LYS A 122 -20.91 28.63 11.65
CA LYS A 122 -21.13 27.20 11.40
C LYS A 122 -21.31 26.96 9.91
N THR A 123 -20.64 25.95 9.40
CA THR A 123 -20.76 25.47 8.02
C THR A 123 -20.67 23.94 7.95
N LYS A 124 -20.89 23.37 6.77
CA LYS A 124 -20.67 21.94 6.53
C LYS A 124 -19.27 21.69 5.97
N LEU A 125 -18.66 20.60 6.39
CA LEU A 125 -17.42 20.07 5.84
C LEU A 125 -17.64 18.62 5.41
N ASN A 126 -17.65 18.37 4.10
CA ASN A 126 -17.74 17.05 3.52
C ASN A 126 -16.32 16.49 3.35
N VAL A 127 -15.97 15.49 4.15
CA VAL A 127 -14.66 14.83 4.07
C VAL A 127 -14.80 13.52 3.32
N ARG A 128 -14.01 13.36 2.26
CA ARG A 128 -13.96 12.13 1.45
C ARG A 128 -12.57 11.51 1.55
N SER A 129 -12.44 10.27 1.07
CA SER A 129 -11.14 9.62 0.88
C SER A 129 -11.05 9.04 -0.53
N GLU A 130 -9.93 9.28 -1.20
CA GLU A 130 -9.66 8.70 -2.53
C GLU A 130 -8.64 7.55 -2.49
N ILE A 131 -8.23 7.10 -1.29
CA ILE A 131 -7.29 5.99 -1.05
C ILE A 131 -7.85 4.58 -1.37
N ALA A 132 -8.80 4.51 -2.30
CA ALA A 132 -9.53 3.30 -2.65
C ALA A 132 -8.90 2.51 -3.82
N ASP A 133 -7.90 3.06 -4.49
CA ASP A 133 -7.27 2.49 -5.68
C ASP A 133 -5.93 3.22 -5.85
N GLY A 134 -4.82 2.53 -6.07
CA GLY A 134 -3.55 3.17 -6.42
C GLY A 134 -2.30 2.54 -5.81
N TRP A 135 -1.17 3.23 -5.93
CA TRP A 135 0.14 2.73 -5.49
C TRP A 135 0.37 2.99 -4.01
N MET A 136 0.66 1.94 -3.26
CA MET A 136 1.26 2.01 -1.93
C MET A 136 2.77 2.02 -2.09
N ILE A 137 3.46 2.96 -1.43
CA ILE A 137 4.89 3.21 -1.61
C ILE A 137 5.55 3.26 -0.23
N LEU A 138 6.42 2.29 0.05
CA LEU A 138 7.16 2.26 1.30
C LEU A 138 8.52 2.93 1.11
N ASN A 139 8.79 3.95 1.92
CA ASN A 139 10.02 4.71 1.89
C ASN A 139 10.86 4.43 3.14
N GLU A 140 12.17 4.53 2.97
CA GLU A 140 13.15 4.71 4.04
C GLU A 140 13.47 6.19 4.21
N ILE A 141 13.16 6.74 5.38
CA ILE A 141 13.44 8.13 5.76
C ILE A 141 14.22 8.10 7.07
N ARG A 142 15.51 8.46 7.07
CA ARG A 142 16.35 8.42 8.28
C ARG A 142 16.31 7.07 9.01
N ASN A 143 16.30 5.96 8.26
CA ASN A 143 16.12 4.57 8.74
C ASN A 143 14.72 4.23 9.31
N GLU A 144 13.74 5.11 9.19
CA GLU A 144 12.35 4.86 9.59
C GLU A 144 11.46 4.60 8.37
N SER A 145 10.34 3.91 8.61
CA SER A 145 9.36 3.59 7.57
C SER A 145 8.37 4.74 7.38
N ARG A 146 8.22 5.21 6.14
CA ARG A 146 7.13 6.11 5.75
C ARG A 146 6.32 5.49 4.62
N LEU A 147 5.03 5.23 4.86
CA LEU A 147 4.13 4.70 3.84
C LEU A 147 3.37 5.82 3.16
N ASP A 148 3.61 6.03 1.89
CA ASP A 148 2.88 6.98 1.06
C ASP A 148 1.86 6.23 0.18
N MET A 149 0.89 6.95 -0.37
CA MET A 149 0.00 6.43 -1.41
C MET A 149 -0.17 7.42 -2.55
N LEU A 150 -0.01 6.94 -3.78
CA LEU A 150 -0.56 7.61 -4.96
C LEU A 150 -1.95 7.05 -5.18
N ALA A 151 -2.97 7.80 -4.77
CA ALA A 151 -4.36 7.43 -4.90
C ALA A 151 -4.90 7.82 -6.28
N TYR A 152 -5.41 6.85 -7.04
CA TYR A 152 -5.95 7.07 -8.37
C TYR A 152 -7.34 7.71 -8.30
N ASN A 153 -7.49 8.88 -8.92
CA ASN A 153 -8.77 9.54 -9.11
C ASN A 153 -9.36 9.17 -10.47
N ALA A 154 -10.47 8.44 -10.46
CA ALA A 154 -11.12 7.97 -11.68
C ALA A 154 -11.82 9.07 -12.50
N LYS A 155 -12.09 10.25 -11.92
CA LYS A 155 -12.77 11.33 -12.63
C LYS A 155 -11.85 12.04 -13.61
N ASP A 156 -10.60 12.28 -13.23
CA ASP A 156 -9.63 13.02 -14.04
C ASP A 156 -8.44 12.16 -14.50
N SER A 157 -8.42 10.87 -14.12
CA SER A 157 -7.38 9.91 -14.43
C SER A 157 -5.98 10.32 -13.94
N LYS A 158 -5.93 11.04 -12.82
CA LYS A 158 -4.68 11.45 -12.16
C LYS A 158 -4.48 10.72 -10.84
N PHE A 159 -3.26 10.82 -10.32
CA PHE A 159 -2.95 10.38 -8.97
C PHE A 159 -2.83 11.56 -8.03
N LEU A 160 -3.42 11.42 -6.85
CA LEU A 160 -3.24 12.31 -5.72
C LEU A 160 -2.30 11.66 -4.71
N GLN A 161 -1.27 12.38 -4.28
CA GLN A 161 -0.28 11.87 -3.34
C GLN A 161 -0.70 12.12 -1.90
N TYR A 162 -0.78 11.05 -1.11
CA TYR A 162 -0.92 11.05 0.33
C TYR A 162 0.42 10.69 0.95
N THR A 163 0.93 11.55 1.82
CA THR A 163 2.24 11.37 2.44
C THR A 163 2.07 10.86 3.87
N ASP A 164 2.86 9.85 4.22
CA ASP A 164 2.93 9.28 5.56
C ASP A 164 1.57 8.86 6.17
N LEU A 165 0.92 7.90 5.52
CA LEU A 165 -0.35 7.32 5.98
C LEU A 165 -0.24 6.70 7.38
N LEU A 166 0.95 6.20 7.76
CA LEU A 166 1.15 5.60 9.08
C LEU A 166 0.99 6.66 10.17
N SER A 167 1.57 7.84 10.02
CA SER A 167 1.44 8.91 11.03
C SER A 167 0.16 9.75 10.89
N THR A 168 -0.35 9.92 9.66
CA THR A 168 -1.50 10.81 9.39
C THR A 168 -2.85 10.11 9.53
N MET A 169 -2.92 8.79 9.31
CA MET A 169 -4.18 8.05 9.29
C MET A 169 -4.24 6.85 10.22
N SER A 170 -3.10 6.40 10.75
CA SER A 170 -3.01 5.25 11.65
C SER A 170 -2.34 5.63 12.98
N THR A 171 -2.22 4.65 13.88
CA THR A 171 -1.41 4.78 15.09
C THR A 171 -0.20 3.83 15.07
N ILE A 172 0.06 3.20 13.92
CA ILE A 172 1.17 2.26 13.73
C ILE A 172 2.50 3.02 13.75
N LYS A 173 3.45 2.51 14.53
CA LYS A 173 4.86 2.91 14.50
C LYS A 173 5.70 1.67 14.27
N LEU A 174 6.28 1.57 13.07
CA LEU A 174 7.11 0.43 12.69
C LEU A 174 8.52 0.58 13.27
N LYS A 175 9.01 -0.50 13.90
CA LYS A 175 10.39 -0.67 14.36
C LYS A 175 11.23 -1.30 13.27
N GLY A 176 12.51 -0.94 13.21
CA GLY A 176 13.44 -1.50 12.24
C GLY A 176 13.36 -0.84 10.87
N LYS A 177 14.17 -1.34 9.94
CA LYS A 177 14.32 -0.79 8.60
C LYS A 177 13.20 -1.27 7.70
N PRO A 178 12.57 -0.39 6.89
CA PRO A 178 11.54 -0.79 5.94
C PRO A 178 12.05 -1.88 5.00
N ARG A 179 11.19 -2.86 4.69
CA ARG A 179 11.51 -3.97 3.80
C ARG A 179 10.48 -4.23 2.72
N MET A 180 9.19 -4.17 3.05
CA MET A 180 8.18 -4.65 2.12
C MET A 180 6.81 -3.99 2.30
N VAL A 181 6.11 -3.79 1.18
CA VAL A 181 4.69 -3.44 1.18
C VAL A 181 3.97 -4.30 0.15
N TYR A 182 2.89 -4.97 0.56
CA TYR A 182 2.21 -5.92 -0.31
C TYR A 182 0.69 -5.86 -0.14
N PHE A 183 0.01 -5.63 -1.24
CA PHE A 183 -1.44 -5.63 -1.28
C PHE A 183 -1.97 -7.04 -1.52
N VAL A 184 -2.99 -7.41 -0.75
CA VAL A 184 -3.70 -8.68 -0.87
C VAL A 184 -5.19 -8.39 -0.86
N TYR A 185 -5.87 -8.80 -1.93
CA TYR A 185 -7.30 -9.03 -1.87
C TYR A 185 -7.55 -10.40 -1.26
N ASN A 186 -8.12 -10.46 -0.05
CA ASN A 186 -8.42 -11.71 0.66
C ASN A 186 -9.81 -11.70 1.32
N ARG A 187 -10.07 -12.68 2.17
CA ARG A 187 -11.23 -12.71 3.06
C ARG A 187 -10.75 -12.90 4.49
N ASP A 188 -11.45 -12.30 5.43
CA ASP A 188 -11.28 -12.64 6.84
C ASP A 188 -11.78 -14.06 7.08
N VAL A 189 -10.96 -14.90 7.74
CA VAL A 189 -11.28 -16.32 7.93
C VAL A 189 -12.40 -16.56 8.94
N PHE A 190 -12.73 -15.59 9.79
CA PHE A 190 -13.72 -15.76 10.86
C PHE A 190 -15.12 -15.35 10.41
N ASN A 191 -15.23 -14.28 9.62
CA ASN A 191 -16.52 -13.76 9.16
C ASN A 191 -16.75 -13.85 7.64
N TYR A 192 -15.78 -14.38 6.89
CA TYR A 192 -15.81 -14.56 5.43
C TYR A 192 -16.00 -13.29 4.60
N GLN A 193 -15.91 -12.11 5.21
CA GLN A 193 -16.00 -10.84 4.49
C GLN A 193 -14.73 -10.62 3.67
N PHE A 194 -14.90 -10.09 2.46
CA PHE A 194 -13.76 -9.68 1.65
C PHE A 194 -13.00 -8.53 2.32
N THR A 195 -11.68 -8.57 2.20
CA THR A 195 -10.77 -7.60 2.79
C THR A 195 -9.74 -7.15 1.76
N ASN A 196 -9.51 -5.84 1.73
CA ASN A 196 -8.41 -5.20 1.00
C ASN A 196 -7.26 -5.01 1.99
N ARG A 197 -6.42 -6.03 2.16
CA ARG A 197 -5.37 -6.05 3.17
C ARG A 197 -4.07 -5.50 2.60
N ILE A 198 -3.41 -4.62 3.33
CA ILE A 198 -2.08 -4.11 3.01
C ILE A 198 -1.14 -4.61 4.09
N TYR A 199 -0.13 -5.38 3.71
CA TYR A 199 0.99 -5.71 4.59
C TYR A 199 2.05 -4.64 4.45
N VAL A 200 2.57 -4.15 5.58
CA VAL A 200 3.68 -3.20 5.65
C VAL A 200 4.66 -3.74 6.67
N GLY A 201 5.89 -3.98 6.25
CA GLY A 201 6.88 -4.69 7.06
C GLY A 201 8.28 -4.11 7.01
N THR A 202 9.00 -4.35 8.10
CA THR A 202 10.41 -4.02 8.32
C THR A 202 11.21 -5.32 8.52
N ASP A 203 12.48 -5.18 8.88
CA ASP A 203 13.35 -6.27 9.33
C ASP A 203 13.07 -6.73 10.78
N GLN A 204 12.04 -6.20 11.44
CA GLN A 204 11.70 -6.55 12.84
C GLN A 204 10.22 -6.83 13.07
N GLU A 205 9.32 -6.30 12.23
CA GLU A 205 7.89 -6.57 12.37
C GLU A 205 7.13 -6.39 11.05
N THR A 206 5.93 -6.92 11.01
CA THR A 206 4.99 -6.71 9.89
C THR A 206 3.60 -6.49 10.44
N TYR A 207 2.94 -5.46 9.94
CA TYR A 207 1.55 -5.18 10.22
C TYR A 207 0.70 -5.49 9.00
N SER A 208 -0.48 -6.04 9.24
CA SER A 208 -1.53 -6.15 8.25
C SER A 208 -2.62 -5.13 8.54
N ILE A 209 -3.05 -4.41 7.51
CA ILE A 209 -4.02 -3.33 7.62
C ILE A 209 -5.23 -3.72 6.77
N ASN A 210 -6.36 -4.01 7.40
CA ASN A 210 -7.61 -4.27 6.70
C ASN A 210 -8.22 -2.94 6.26
N ASN A 211 -7.97 -2.59 5.00
CA ASN A 211 -8.41 -1.34 4.40
C ASN A 211 -9.71 -1.51 3.58
N GLN A 212 -10.55 -2.51 3.91
CA GLN A 212 -11.85 -2.71 3.23
C GLN A 212 -12.76 -1.49 3.35
N GLN A 213 -12.85 -0.91 4.56
CA GLN A 213 -13.63 0.29 4.85
C GLN A 213 -12.89 1.58 4.53
N ARG A 214 -11.71 1.49 3.88
CA ARG A 214 -10.85 2.64 3.54
C ARG A 214 -10.39 3.43 4.77
N THR A 215 -10.28 2.75 5.91
CA THR A 215 -9.71 3.29 7.14
C THR A 215 -8.39 2.59 7.45
N TRP A 216 -7.55 3.27 8.23
CA TRP A 216 -6.21 2.82 8.62
C TRP A 216 -6.13 2.42 10.10
N ASN A 217 -7.28 2.24 10.75
CA ASN A 217 -7.40 1.92 12.17
C ASN A 217 -7.66 0.43 12.45
N ASN A 218 -7.99 -0.37 11.43
CA ASN A 218 -8.17 -1.81 11.56
C ASN A 218 -6.90 -2.53 11.11
N PHE A 219 -5.99 -2.76 12.04
CA PHE A 219 -4.72 -3.41 11.78
C PHE A 219 -4.33 -4.37 12.91
N ARG A 220 -3.44 -5.31 12.59
CA ARG A 220 -2.87 -6.24 13.56
C ARG A 220 -1.42 -6.57 13.19
N ASN A 221 -0.63 -6.87 14.21
CA ASN A 221 0.72 -7.38 14.00
C ASN A 221 0.62 -8.82 13.46
N LEU A 222 1.43 -9.16 12.46
CA LEU A 222 1.45 -10.47 11.79
C LEU A 222 1.71 -11.63 12.78
N LYS A 223 2.43 -11.39 13.87
CA LYS A 223 2.64 -12.37 14.96
C LYS A 223 1.32 -12.95 15.49
N VAL A 224 0.27 -12.13 15.52
CA VAL A 224 -1.07 -12.56 15.97
C VAL A 224 -1.79 -13.38 14.89
N GLU A 225 -1.50 -13.14 13.61
CA GLU A 225 -2.15 -13.87 12.51
C GLU A 225 -1.62 -15.28 12.33
N VAL A 226 -0.33 -15.53 12.61
CA VAL A 226 0.28 -16.84 12.38
C VAL A 226 -0.03 -17.89 13.45
N MET A 227 -0.68 -17.47 14.55
CA MET A 227 -1.22 -18.36 15.59
C MET A 227 -0.20 -19.35 16.17
N ARG A 228 1.07 -18.95 16.27
CA ARG A 228 2.18 -19.74 16.83
C ARG A 228 3.18 -18.85 17.59
N PRO A 229 4.02 -19.41 18.47
CA PRO A 229 5.17 -18.68 19.01
C PRO A 229 6.08 -18.17 17.89
N THR A 230 6.59 -16.95 18.05
CA THR A 230 7.43 -16.23 17.08
C THR A 230 8.54 -15.49 17.82
N SER A 231 9.63 -15.15 17.12
CA SER A 231 10.72 -14.34 17.67
C SER A 231 10.31 -12.89 17.95
N ASP A 232 11.13 -12.15 18.68
CA ASP A 232 10.88 -10.72 18.98
C ASP A 232 10.96 -9.84 17.71
N ASP A 233 11.79 -10.22 16.75
CA ASP A 233 11.99 -9.55 15.46
C ASP A 233 11.21 -10.22 14.31
N TYR A 234 10.17 -11.01 14.63
CA TYR A 234 9.38 -11.72 13.62
C TYR A 234 8.74 -10.78 12.59
N HIS A 235 8.98 -11.07 11.31
CA HIS A 235 8.44 -10.32 10.18
C HIS A 235 8.21 -11.23 8.97
N ALA A 236 7.48 -10.70 7.98
CA ALA A 236 7.35 -11.36 6.69
C ALA A 236 8.62 -11.19 5.86
N GLU A 237 9.17 -12.30 5.36
CA GLU A 237 10.23 -12.26 4.34
C GLU A 237 9.62 -12.10 2.95
N VAL A 238 8.57 -12.89 2.66
CA VAL A 238 7.93 -12.90 1.35
C VAL A 238 6.44 -13.17 1.48
N ILE A 239 5.63 -12.31 0.86
CA ILE A 239 4.20 -12.53 0.67
C ILE A 239 3.93 -12.73 -0.82
N ARG A 240 3.12 -13.75 -1.14
CA ARG A 240 2.67 -14.04 -2.51
C ARG A 240 1.19 -14.36 -2.50
N SER A 241 0.39 -13.46 -3.09
CA SER A 241 -1.03 -13.71 -3.29
C SER A 241 -1.28 -14.30 -4.68
N MET A 242 -2.18 -15.29 -4.74
CA MET A 242 -2.60 -15.91 -5.99
C MET A 242 -3.91 -15.31 -6.55
N GLY A 243 -4.41 -14.25 -5.89
CA GLY A 243 -5.72 -13.63 -6.03
C GLY A 243 -6.47 -13.91 -7.33
N MET A 244 -7.65 -14.50 -7.17
CA MET A 244 -8.71 -14.58 -8.16
C MET A 244 -10.04 -14.30 -7.46
N GLY A 245 -10.93 -13.51 -8.08
CA GLY A 245 -12.18 -13.03 -7.46
C GLY A 245 -13.07 -14.18 -6.97
N GLY A 246 -13.02 -14.47 -5.67
CA GLY A 246 -13.82 -15.52 -5.01
C GLY A 246 -13.02 -16.49 -4.15
N PHE A 247 -11.76 -16.78 -4.52
CA PHE A 247 -10.89 -17.76 -3.84
C PHE A 247 -9.50 -17.17 -3.55
N PRO A 248 -9.41 -16.04 -2.84
CA PRO A 248 -8.13 -15.44 -2.57
C PRO A 248 -7.34 -16.29 -1.57
N MET A 249 -6.09 -16.56 -1.91
CA MET A 249 -5.15 -17.31 -1.08
C MET A 249 -3.79 -16.64 -1.13
N THR A 250 -3.07 -16.71 -0.01
CA THR A 250 -1.83 -15.97 0.19
C THR A 250 -0.80 -16.85 0.87
N TYR A 251 0.36 -16.98 0.25
CA TYR A 251 1.51 -17.58 0.90
C TYR A 251 2.31 -16.55 1.67
N LEU A 252 2.87 -16.99 2.79
CA LEU A 252 3.80 -16.25 3.61
C LEU A 252 5.03 -17.14 3.86
N LEU A 253 6.20 -16.67 3.46
CA LEU A 253 7.46 -17.10 4.04
C LEU A 253 7.86 -16.04 5.06
N ASP A 254 8.05 -16.45 6.31
CA ASP A 254 8.42 -15.55 7.41
C ASP A 254 9.90 -15.64 7.80
N SER A 255 10.33 -14.74 8.68
CA SER A 255 11.71 -14.60 9.15
C SER A 255 12.22 -15.78 9.96
N ASP A 256 11.32 -16.59 10.52
CA ASP A 256 11.72 -17.86 11.14
C ASP A 256 12.10 -18.89 10.07
N GLY A 257 11.72 -18.66 8.81
CA GLY A 257 11.85 -19.52 7.63
C GLY A 257 10.64 -20.44 7.38
N ILE A 258 9.47 -20.14 7.97
CA ILE A 258 8.28 -20.98 7.87
C ILE A 258 7.46 -20.53 6.67
N LEU A 259 7.15 -21.48 5.79
CA LEU A 259 6.19 -21.27 4.73
C LEU A 259 4.81 -21.66 5.21
N SER A 260 3.84 -20.76 5.05
CA SER A 260 2.44 -20.99 5.37
C SER A 260 1.51 -20.47 4.27
N ILE A 261 0.24 -20.83 4.38
CA ILE A 261 -0.83 -20.35 3.50
C ILE A 261 -2.03 -19.84 4.31
N GLU A 262 -2.56 -18.69 3.90
CA GLU A 262 -3.91 -18.24 4.23
C GLU A 262 -4.86 -18.74 3.14
N ASN A 263 -5.87 -19.52 3.54
CA ASN A 263 -6.97 -19.97 2.71
C ASN A 263 -8.26 -19.90 3.52
N SER A 264 -8.98 -18.79 3.39
CA SER A 264 -10.22 -18.54 4.11
C SER A 264 -11.30 -19.58 3.83
N THR A 265 -11.31 -20.20 2.64
CA THR A 265 -12.33 -21.20 2.28
C THR A 265 -12.21 -22.49 3.08
N GLN A 266 -11.04 -22.74 3.68
CA GLN A 266 -10.76 -23.87 4.56
C GLN A 266 -10.56 -23.43 6.02
N GLY A 267 -10.77 -22.15 6.34
CA GLY A 267 -10.50 -21.60 7.66
C GLY A 267 -9.00 -21.54 8.02
N PHE A 268 -8.09 -21.56 7.04
CA PHE A 268 -6.65 -21.49 7.29
C PHE A 268 -6.18 -20.03 7.34
N MET A 269 -5.66 -19.59 8.49
CA MET A 269 -4.95 -18.31 8.65
C MET A 269 -3.50 -18.57 9.03
N HIS A 270 -2.64 -18.82 8.04
CA HIS A 270 -1.18 -19.02 8.21
C HIS A 270 -0.72 -20.14 9.19
N GLY A 271 -1.62 -20.83 9.90
CA GLY A 271 -1.26 -21.81 10.92
C GLY A 271 -0.66 -23.11 10.39
N MET A 272 -0.82 -23.40 9.10
CA MET A 272 -0.24 -24.60 8.48
C MET A 272 1.21 -24.34 8.06
N THR A 273 2.16 -25.00 8.72
CA THR A 273 3.55 -25.11 8.24
C THR A 273 3.59 -26.03 7.02
N LEU A 274 3.92 -25.47 5.85
CA LEU A 274 3.95 -26.18 4.57
C LEU A 274 5.31 -26.79 4.25
N ASN A 275 6.42 -26.15 4.62
CA ASN A 275 7.78 -26.59 4.27
C ASN A 275 8.28 -27.77 5.12
N ARG A 276 7.49 -28.84 5.13
CA ARG A 276 7.77 -30.13 5.75
C ARG A 276 7.22 -31.26 4.89
N PHE A 277 7.84 -32.43 4.98
CA PHE A 277 7.24 -33.68 4.49
C PHE A 277 6.37 -34.33 5.58
N VAL A 278 5.81 -35.50 5.27
CA VAL A 278 4.97 -36.29 6.19
C VAL A 278 5.73 -36.71 7.45
N ASP A 279 7.06 -36.81 7.38
CA ASP A 279 7.94 -37.13 8.52
C ASP A 279 8.16 -35.97 9.50
N GLY A 280 7.68 -34.77 9.18
CA GLY A 280 7.79 -33.57 10.01
C GLY A 280 9.12 -32.82 9.90
N GLY A 281 10.07 -33.30 9.09
CA GLY A 281 11.35 -32.62 8.86
C GLY A 281 11.17 -31.28 8.17
N ARG A 282 11.77 -30.22 8.73
CA ARG A 282 11.71 -28.87 8.17
C ARG A 282 12.65 -28.73 6.98
N ILE A 283 12.21 -28.00 5.96
CA ILE A 283 12.98 -27.77 4.72
C ILE A 283 13.34 -26.29 4.59
N SER A 284 14.63 -26.02 4.42
CA SER A 284 15.18 -24.68 4.20
C SER A 284 14.90 -24.21 2.77
N ILE A 285 13.93 -23.31 2.61
CA ILE A 285 13.51 -22.82 1.30
C ILE A 285 14.12 -21.44 0.96
N SER A 286 14.45 -21.24 -0.30
CA SER A 286 14.87 -19.93 -0.82
C SER A 286 13.75 -18.89 -0.69
N PRO A 287 14.06 -17.61 -0.43
CA PRO A 287 13.07 -16.52 -0.52
C PRO A 287 12.56 -16.28 -1.95
N TYR A 288 13.27 -16.77 -2.97
CA TYR A 288 12.81 -16.66 -4.36
C TYR A 288 11.77 -17.74 -4.67
N ILE A 289 10.55 -17.55 -4.17
CA ILE A 289 9.38 -18.41 -4.43
C ILE A 289 8.54 -17.87 -5.59
N ALA A 290 7.97 -18.77 -6.38
CA ALA A 290 7.22 -18.44 -7.59
C ALA A 290 5.80 -19.03 -7.58
N GLU A 291 4.81 -18.18 -7.41
CA GLU A 291 3.40 -18.52 -7.41
C GLU A 291 2.80 -18.42 -8.82
N LYS A 292 1.96 -19.39 -9.20
CA LYS A 292 0.97 -19.12 -10.25
C LYS A 292 -0.10 -18.22 -9.62
N TYR A 293 -0.41 -17.12 -10.29
CA TYR A 293 -1.41 -16.16 -9.83
C TYR A 293 -2.53 -16.01 -10.87
N ARG A 294 -3.70 -15.55 -10.44
CA ARG A 294 -4.97 -15.61 -11.21
C ARG A 294 -5.40 -17.05 -11.51
N THR A 295 -5.18 -17.96 -10.57
CA THR A 295 -5.60 -19.36 -10.64
C THR A 295 -6.49 -19.72 -9.45
N ILE A 296 -7.46 -20.62 -9.66
CA ILE A 296 -8.31 -21.14 -8.57
C ILE A 296 -7.59 -22.11 -7.63
N THR A 297 -6.59 -22.82 -8.15
CA THR A 297 -5.85 -23.83 -7.40
C THR A 297 -4.53 -23.23 -6.94
N PRO A 298 -4.15 -23.42 -5.66
CA PRO A 298 -2.84 -23.02 -5.20
C PRO A 298 -1.75 -23.68 -6.01
N TYR A 299 -0.74 -22.89 -6.38
CA TYR A 299 0.49 -23.43 -6.91
C TYR A 299 1.66 -22.51 -6.54
N LEU A 300 2.56 -23.02 -5.71
CA LEU A 300 3.80 -22.33 -5.36
C LEU A 300 4.98 -23.26 -5.62
N LEU A 301 5.84 -22.85 -6.53
CA LEU A 301 7.13 -23.47 -6.73
C LEU A 301 8.15 -22.85 -5.78
N MET A 302 8.97 -23.70 -5.17
CA MET A 302 10.03 -23.31 -4.24
C MET A 302 11.29 -24.13 -4.48
N PHE A 303 12.38 -23.70 -3.86
CA PHE A 303 13.68 -24.32 -4.00
C PHE A 303 14.26 -24.65 -2.62
N ASP A 304 14.55 -25.93 -2.41
CA ASP A 304 15.25 -26.44 -1.23
C ASP A 304 16.73 -26.12 -1.37
N THR A 305 17.22 -25.24 -0.50
CA THR A 305 18.60 -24.71 -0.56
C THR A 305 19.65 -25.70 -0.10
N GLU A 306 19.28 -26.65 0.76
CA GLU A 306 20.22 -27.65 1.29
C GLU A 306 20.38 -28.83 0.32
N LYS A 307 19.28 -29.27 -0.29
CA LYS A 307 19.28 -30.39 -1.24
C LYS A 307 19.33 -29.95 -2.71
N ARG A 308 19.34 -28.64 -2.97
CA ARG A 308 19.44 -28.04 -4.32
C ARG A 308 18.42 -28.62 -5.31
N ARG A 309 17.14 -28.56 -4.93
CA ARG A 309 16.04 -29.20 -5.68
C ARG A 309 14.78 -28.37 -5.68
N PHE A 310 13.91 -28.62 -6.66
CA PHE A 310 12.59 -27.99 -6.70
C PHE A 310 11.56 -28.78 -5.88
N LEU A 311 10.71 -28.03 -5.18
CA LEU A 311 9.54 -28.55 -4.46
C LEU A 311 8.32 -27.71 -4.83
N VAL A 312 7.13 -28.26 -4.62
CA VAL A 312 5.87 -27.58 -4.93
C VAL A 312 4.86 -27.72 -3.81
N HIS A 313 4.12 -26.65 -3.53
CA HIS A 313 2.81 -26.73 -2.89
C HIS A 313 1.72 -26.60 -3.95
N SER A 314 0.81 -27.56 -4.03
CA SER A 314 -0.34 -27.50 -4.93
C SER A 314 -1.63 -27.97 -4.24
N GLY A 315 -2.74 -27.28 -4.50
CA GLY A 315 -4.06 -27.64 -3.96
C GLY A 315 -4.44 -26.93 -2.65
N GLY A 316 -5.74 -26.62 -2.50
CA GLY A 316 -6.30 -25.79 -1.42
C GLY A 316 -6.28 -26.41 -0.02
N ASN A 317 -6.22 -27.74 0.04
CA ASN A 317 -6.44 -28.51 1.28
C ASN A 317 -5.21 -29.36 1.64
N LYS A 318 -4.06 -29.11 1.01
CA LYS A 318 -2.82 -29.83 1.30
C LYS A 318 -2.01 -29.04 2.33
N GLY A 319 -1.41 -29.76 3.28
CA GLY A 319 -0.59 -29.20 4.35
C GLY A 319 0.88 -29.55 4.29
N VAL A 320 1.33 -30.01 3.11
CA VAL A 320 2.67 -30.53 2.86
C VAL A 320 3.13 -30.10 1.49
N ILE A 321 4.44 -29.97 1.31
CA ILE A 321 5.06 -29.79 0.00
C ILE A 321 5.45 -31.14 -0.61
N GLN A 322 5.53 -31.18 -1.93
CA GLN A 322 5.79 -32.40 -2.69
C GLN A 322 7.05 -32.21 -3.56
N PRO A 323 7.86 -33.27 -3.75
CA PRO A 323 8.89 -33.25 -4.78
C PRO A 323 8.24 -33.14 -6.16
N VAL A 324 8.97 -32.54 -7.09
CA VAL A 324 8.55 -32.45 -8.49
C VAL A 324 9.28 -33.46 -9.36
N SER A 325 8.65 -33.89 -10.45
CA SER A 325 9.22 -34.79 -11.45
C SER A 325 9.34 -34.09 -12.81
N THR A 326 10.12 -34.67 -13.71
CA THR A 326 10.22 -34.26 -15.12
C THR A 326 10.23 -35.52 -16.00
N ASP A 327 9.67 -35.43 -17.20
CA ASP A 327 9.72 -36.53 -18.18
C ASP A 327 11.03 -36.54 -18.96
N VAL A 328 11.69 -35.39 -19.07
CA VAL A 328 12.81 -35.20 -19.98
C VAL A 328 14.11 -35.15 -19.19
N ASN A 329 15.13 -35.89 -19.63
CA ASN A 329 16.49 -35.90 -19.09
C ASN A 329 17.26 -34.58 -19.33
N VAL A 330 16.58 -33.43 -19.35
CA VAL A 330 17.21 -32.11 -19.48
C VAL A 330 17.84 -31.68 -18.16
N PHE A 331 17.16 -31.96 -17.04
CA PHE A 331 17.65 -31.67 -15.70
C PHE A 331 17.06 -32.67 -14.71
N ASP A 332 17.71 -32.84 -13.55
CA ASP A 332 17.14 -33.59 -12.43
C ASP A 332 16.53 -32.58 -11.42
N PRO A 333 15.19 -32.50 -11.30
CA PRO A 333 14.55 -31.61 -10.33
C PRO A 333 14.85 -31.99 -8.88
N ALA A 334 15.28 -33.23 -8.61
CA ALA A 334 15.57 -33.74 -7.27
C ALA A 334 17.02 -33.47 -6.83
N ASP A 335 17.93 -33.16 -7.76
CA ASP A 335 19.32 -32.75 -7.50
C ASP A 335 19.86 -31.92 -8.69
N LEU A 336 19.64 -30.61 -8.66
CA LEU A 336 20.15 -29.71 -9.70
C LEU A 336 21.66 -29.50 -9.62
N LYS A 337 22.29 -29.81 -8.48
CA LYS A 337 23.70 -29.51 -8.16
C LYS A 337 24.09 -28.03 -8.27
N LYS A 338 23.12 -27.13 -8.38
CA LYS A 338 23.29 -25.67 -8.52
C LYS A 338 22.51 -24.93 -7.45
N ASP A 339 22.97 -23.74 -7.09
CA ASP A 339 22.28 -22.85 -6.17
C ASP A 339 21.27 -21.98 -6.93
N LEU A 340 20.14 -21.61 -6.31
CA LEU A 340 19.17 -20.72 -6.93
C LEU A 340 19.58 -19.25 -6.75
N ARG A 341 19.70 -18.50 -7.85
CA ARG A 341 19.97 -17.04 -7.84
C ARG A 341 18.70 -16.21 -7.85
N TYR A 342 17.71 -16.59 -8.65
CA TYR A 342 16.41 -15.92 -8.76
C TYR A 342 15.38 -16.82 -9.41
N MET A 343 14.11 -16.69 -9.03
CA MET A 343 13.01 -17.44 -9.63
C MET A 343 11.73 -16.61 -9.68
N GLY A 344 10.92 -16.84 -10.71
CA GLY A 344 9.66 -16.16 -10.89
C GLY A 344 8.77 -16.83 -11.92
N PHE A 345 7.47 -16.52 -11.85
CA PHE A 345 6.49 -16.91 -12.83
C PHE A 345 6.26 -15.78 -13.82
N VAL A 346 6.50 -16.06 -15.11
CA VAL A 346 6.30 -15.13 -16.22
C VAL A 346 4.96 -15.45 -16.86
N ASN A 347 3.95 -14.64 -16.56
CA ASN A 347 2.58 -14.83 -17.05
C ASN A 347 2.39 -14.18 -18.43
N SER A 348 3.20 -14.60 -19.40
CA SER A 348 3.13 -14.15 -20.80
C SER A 348 2.13 -14.99 -21.61
N GLY A 349 2.11 -14.84 -22.94
CA GLY A 349 1.28 -15.66 -23.83
C GLY A 349 1.51 -17.18 -23.68
N THR A 350 2.67 -17.60 -23.16
CA THR A 350 2.91 -18.96 -22.69
C THR A 350 3.41 -18.89 -21.24
N PRO A 351 2.50 -18.95 -20.25
CA PRO A 351 2.85 -18.80 -18.85
C PRO A 351 3.82 -19.89 -18.39
N GLN A 352 4.99 -19.50 -17.88
CA GLN A 352 6.07 -20.42 -17.56
C GLN A 352 6.92 -19.89 -16.40
N PHE A 353 7.67 -20.77 -15.76
CA PHE A 353 8.64 -20.42 -14.72
C PHE A 353 10.01 -20.14 -15.32
N TYR A 354 10.70 -19.18 -14.73
CA TYR A 354 12.09 -18.85 -15.01
C TYR A 354 12.87 -19.06 -13.72
N ALA A 355 13.93 -19.87 -13.77
CA ALA A 355 14.88 -20.05 -12.68
C ALA A 355 16.29 -19.76 -13.18
N ILE A 356 16.97 -18.81 -12.54
CA ILE A 356 18.39 -18.52 -12.75
C ILE A 356 19.16 -19.33 -11.73
N LEU A 357 19.95 -20.28 -12.20
CA LEU A 357 20.76 -21.17 -11.38
C LEU A 357 22.22 -20.73 -11.45
N LYS A 358 22.92 -20.82 -10.32
CA LYS A 358 24.34 -20.48 -10.17
C LYS A 358 25.14 -21.76 -9.90
N GLU A 359 26.25 -21.94 -10.61
CA GLU A 359 27.20 -23.01 -10.29
C GLU A 359 27.80 -22.79 -8.89
N PRO A 360 27.88 -23.83 -8.04
CA PRO A 360 28.47 -23.68 -6.72
C PRO A 360 29.91 -23.17 -6.82
N GLN A 361 30.24 -22.14 -6.04
CA GLN A 361 31.58 -21.55 -5.97
C GLN A 361 32.08 -20.90 -7.28
N GLN A 362 31.22 -20.70 -8.29
CA GLN A 362 31.57 -20.04 -9.56
C GLN A 362 30.52 -18.99 -9.92
N ASP A 363 30.90 -17.97 -10.69
CA ASP A 363 29.97 -16.93 -11.17
C ASP A 363 29.36 -17.24 -12.55
N ASN A 364 29.21 -18.53 -12.85
CA ASN A 364 28.56 -19.02 -14.07
C ASN A 364 27.08 -19.26 -13.78
N PHE A 365 26.21 -18.82 -14.69
CA PHE A 365 24.77 -18.94 -14.54
C PHE A 365 24.14 -19.79 -15.65
N SER A 366 22.99 -20.37 -15.36
CA SER A 366 22.14 -21.03 -16.34
C SER A 366 20.70 -20.56 -16.15
N LEU A 367 19.97 -20.43 -17.25
CA LEU A 367 18.54 -20.17 -17.24
C LEU A 367 17.78 -21.46 -17.52
N LEU A 368 16.92 -21.85 -16.59
CA LEU A 368 15.96 -22.92 -16.75
C LEU A 368 14.56 -22.32 -16.93
N ARG A 369 13.93 -22.60 -18.08
CA ARG A 369 12.54 -22.23 -18.41
C ARG A 369 11.69 -23.49 -18.52
N PHE A 370 10.53 -23.50 -17.89
CA PHE A 370 9.68 -24.69 -17.83
C PHE A 370 8.23 -24.35 -17.50
N VAL A 371 7.32 -25.24 -17.89
CA VAL A 371 5.90 -25.19 -17.51
C VAL A 371 5.61 -26.28 -16.48
N SER A 372 4.46 -26.17 -15.81
CA SER A 372 3.94 -27.22 -14.96
C SER A 372 2.54 -27.61 -15.46
N PRO A 373 2.45 -28.67 -16.30
CA PRO A 373 1.18 -29.13 -16.87
C PRO A 373 0.30 -29.88 -15.86
N SER A 374 0.89 -30.37 -14.76
CA SER A 374 0.18 -30.94 -13.62
C SER A 374 0.83 -30.52 -12.31
N ASP A 375 0.18 -30.83 -11.19
CA ASP A 375 0.56 -30.46 -9.83
C ASP A 375 2.04 -30.64 -9.50
N THR A 376 2.61 -31.80 -9.80
CA THR A 376 3.99 -32.17 -9.41
C THR A 376 4.93 -32.37 -10.59
N LYS A 377 4.49 -32.10 -11.81
CA LYS A 377 5.30 -32.31 -13.01
C LYS A 377 5.80 -30.99 -13.56
N LEU A 378 7.10 -30.92 -13.84
CA LEU A 378 7.74 -29.86 -14.61
C LEU A 378 8.05 -30.38 -16.01
N THR A 379 7.77 -29.57 -17.03
CA THR A 379 8.17 -29.85 -18.41
C THR A 379 9.13 -28.76 -18.85
N PRO A 380 10.43 -29.08 -19.06
CA PRO A 380 11.41 -28.11 -19.51
C PRO A 380 11.06 -27.57 -20.90
N ILE A 381 11.18 -26.27 -21.05
CA ILE A 381 11.16 -25.56 -22.34
C ILE A 381 12.59 -25.32 -22.82
N ALA A 382 13.47 -24.88 -21.92
CA ALA A 382 14.88 -24.65 -22.21
C ALA A 382 15.71 -24.75 -20.93
N TYR A 383 16.93 -25.26 -21.04
CA TYR A 383 17.94 -25.19 -19.98
C TYR A 383 19.30 -24.87 -20.60
N GLU A 384 19.74 -23.62 -20.43
CA GLU A 384 20.84 -23.09 -21.22
C GLU A 384 21.78 -22.27 -20.33
N ALA A 385 23.08 -22.33 -20.61
CA ALA A 385 24.05 -21.44 -19.98
C ALA A 385 23.75 -19.98 -20.35
N ILE A 386 23.89 -19.08 -19.38
CA ILE A 386 23.93 -17.64 -19.64
C ILE A 386 25.39 -17.29 -19.95
N PRO A 387 25.70 -16.65 -21.09
CA PRO A 387 27.09 -16.35 -21.44
C PRO A 387 27.79 -15.51 -20.37
N ASN A 388 29.05 -15.81 -20.09
CA ASN A 388 29.83 -15.11 -19.05
C ASN A 388 30.08 -13.62 -19.35
N ALA A 389 29.86 -13.19 -20.59
CA ALA A 389 29.90 -11.79 -20.99
C ALA A 389 28.69 -10.98 -20.48
N ILE A 390 27.62 -11.65 -20.05
CA ILE A 390 26.42 -11.02 -19.49
C ILE A 390 26.72 -10.65 -18.03
N HIS A 391 26.48 -9.39 -17.65
CA HIS A 391 26.89 -8.84 -16.35
C HIS A 391 26.00 -9.26 -15.16
N LEU A 392 25.29 -10.39 -15.26
CA LEU A 392 24.31 -10.84 -14.27
C LEU A 392 24.94 -11.15 -12.90
N LYS A 393 26.23 -11.47 -12.84
CA LYS A 393 26.94 -11.72 -11.58
C LYS A 393 26.92 -10.50 -10.64
N ASP A 394 26.91 -9.30 -11.22
CA ASP A 394 26.99 -8.02 -10.52
C ASP A 394 25.58 -7.43 -10.25
N ALA A 395 24.52 -8.16 -10.63
CA ALA A 395 23.14 -7.70 -10.47
C ALA A 395 22.74 -7.52 -9.00
N GLU A 396 22.30 -6.30 -8.65
CA GLU A 396 21.78 -5.96 -7.33
C GLU A 396 20.32 -6.40 -7.17
N GLN A 397 19.51 -6.23 -8.22
CA GLN A 397 18.11 -6.63 -8.29
C GLN A 397 17.80 -7.29 -9.62
N ILE A 398 16.84 -8.21 -9.66
CA ILE A 398 16.45 -8.95 -10.87
C ILE A 398 14.92 -8.97 -10.94
N THR A 399 14.37 -8.76 -12.14
CA THR A 399 12.96 -8.98 -12.45
C THR A 399 12.79 -9.58 -13.84
N PHE A 400 11.64 -10.18 -14.11
CA PHE A 400 11.31 -10.73 -15.42
C PHE A 400 10.23 -9.89 -16.10
N ASP A 401 10.43 -9.60 -17.38
CA ASP A 401 9.44 -8.95 -18.22
C ASP A 401 8.26 -9.90 -18.50
N PRO A 402 7.03 -9.56 -18.07
CA PRO A 402 5.85 -10.41 -18.24
C PRO A 402 5.36 -10.49 -19.69
N ASN A 403 5.80 -9.62 -20.59
CA ASN A 403 5.38 -9.61 -22.00
C ASN A 403 6.33 -10.42 -22.88
N TYR A 404 7.63 -10.11 -22.78
CA TYR A 404 8.64 -10.65 -23.70
C TYR A 404 9.55 -11.70 -23.07
N GLY A 405 9.51 -11.89 -21.74
CA GLY A 405 10.37 -12.87 -21.07
C GLY A 405 11.84 -12.43 -20.95
N PHE A 406 12.12 -11.14 -21.13
CA PHE A 406 13.44 -10.57 -20.87
C PHE A 406 13.80 -10.65 -19.39
N ILE A 407 15.09 -10.81 -19.11
CA ILE A 407 15.65 -10.72 -17.75
C ILE A 407 16.17 -9.30 -17.59
N MET A 408 15.65 -8.58 -16.61
CA MET A 408 16.06 -7.20 -16.31
C MET A 408 16.72 -7.14 -14.96
N TYR A 409 17.82 -6.39 -14.85
CA TYR A 409 18.56 -6.24 -13.61
C TYR A 409 19.26 -4.90 -13.49
N SER A 410 19.54 -4.49 -12.25
CA SER A 410 20.24 -3.24 -11.97
C SER A 410 21.67 -3.50 -11.53
N ILE A 411 22.58 -2.62 -11.97
CA ILE A 411 23.96 -2.52 -11.48
C ILE A 411 24.25 -1.03 -11.26
N GLY A 412 24.39 -0.60 -10.01
CA GLY A 412 24.56 0.82 -9.68
C GLY A 412 23.40 1.69 -10.21
N SER A 413 23.71 2.60 -11.14
CA SER A 413 22.74 3.53 -11.76
C SER A 413 22.11 2.99 -13.05
N LYS A 414 22.51 1.80 -13.51
CA LYS A 414 22.10 1.27 -14.82
C LYS A 414 21.12 0.11 -14.69
N VAL A 415 20.16 0.07 -15.60
CA VAL A 415 19.30 -1.09 -15.83
C VAL A 415 19.76 -1.79 -17.10
N TYR A 416 19.99 -3.09 -17.00
CA TYR A 416 20.36 -3.97 -18.09
C TYR A 416 19.15 -4.82 -18.48
N GLN A 417 19.05 -5.12 -19.77
CA GLN A 417 18.10 -6.07 -20.32
C GLN A 417 18.88 -7.17 -21.03
N TYR A 418 18.67 -8.41 -20.59
CA TYR A 418 19.15 -9.61 -21.27
C TYR A 418 17.99 -10.32 -21.97
N ASP A 419 18.15 -10.52 -23.28
CA ASP A 419 17.29 -11.33 -24.12
C ASP A 419 17.77 -12.79 -24.10
N PRO A 420 17.07 -13.71 -23.40
CA PRO A 420 17.50 -15.09 -23.31
C PRO A 420 17.27 -15.88 -24.60
N PHE A 421 16.58 -15.35 -25.61
CA PHE A 421 16.31 -16.03 -26.88
C PHE A 421 17.41 -15.72 -27.90
N ASN A 422 17.82 -14.46 -27.98
CA ASN A 422 18.88 -14.02 -28.88
C ASN A 422 20.27 -13.98 -28.22
N LYS A 423 20.35 -14.19 -26.90
CA LYS A 423 21.59 -14.17 -26.10
C LYS A 423 22.31 -12.83 -26.13
N LEU A 424 21.53 -11.74 -26.15
CA LEU A 424 22.05 -10.37 -26.23
C LEU A 424 21.70 -9.59 -24.96
N GLU A 425 22.68 -8.88 -24.43
CA GLU A 425 22.50 -7.89 -23.36
C GLU A 425 22.64 -6.48 -23.94
N LYS A 426 21.86 -5.55 -23.40
CA LYS A 426 22.04 -4.12 -23.58
C LYS A 426 21.85 -3.38 -22.27
N ILE A 427 22.49 -2.22 -22.15
CA ILE A 427 22.06 -1.21 -21.17
C ILE A 427 20.72 -0.67 -21.68
N LEU A 428 19.67 -0.90 -20.90
CA LEU A 428 18.32 -0.45 -21.20
C LEU A 428 18.16 1.02 -20.84
N LEU A 429 18.60 1.40 -19.63
CA LEU A 429 18.53 2.76 -19.09
C LEU A 429 19.78 3.06 -18.23
N ASP A 430 20.21 4.31 -18.23
CA ASP A 430 21.23 4.85 -17.33
C ASP A 430 20.64 6.03 -16.57
N MET A 431 20.55 5.91 -15.25
CA MET A 431 19.94 6.90 -14.36
C MET A 431 20.94 7.99 -13.94
N GLY A 432 22.11 8.07 -14.59
CA GLY A 432 23.13 9.07 -14.37
C GLY A 432 23.73 8.96 -12.96
N ASN A 433 23.68 10.07 -12.22
CA ASN A 433 24.24 10.13 -10.86
C ASN A 433 23.30 9.58 -9.77
N ARG A 434 22.12 9.08 -10.15
CA ARG A 434 21.13 8.55 -9.21
C ARG A 434 21.39 7.07 -8.94
N LYS A 435 20.99 6.59 -7.77
CA LYS A 435 21.06 5.17 -7.42
C LYS A 435 19.69 4.51 -7.57
N ILE A 436 19.68 3.29 -8.10
CA ILE A 436 18.47 2.48 -8.20
C ILE A 436 18.18 1.83 -6.84
N SER A 437 16.92 1.90 -6.42
CA SER A 437 16.42 1.37 -5.15
C SER A 437 15.40 0.25 -5.34
N LEU A 438 14.68 0.23 -6.46
CA LEU A 438 13.74 -0.83 -6.82
C LEU A 438 13.68 -0.99 -8.34
N ILE A 439 13.69 -2.22 -8.84
CA ILE A 439 13.15 -2.56 -10.17
C ILE A 439 12.08 -3.65 -10.04
N LYS A 440 10.94 -3.48 -10.69
CA LYS A 440 9.80 -4.38 -10.50
C LYS A 440 8.82 -4.34 -11.66
N PHE A 441 8.16 -5.45 -11.94
CA PHE A 441 6.85 -5.45 -12.62
C PHE A 441 5.76 -5.75 -11.60
N GLN A 442 4.72 -4.91 -11.56
CA GLN A 442 3.63 -5.11 -10.61
C GLN A 442 2.75 -6.28 -11.03
N LYS A 443 2.63 -7.27 -10.13
CA LYS A 443 1.60 -8.31 -10.25
C LYS A 443 0.26 -7.74 -9.80
N LEU A 444 -0.71 -7.75 -10.71
CA LEU A 444 -2.10 -7.37 -10.47
C LEU A 444 -2.96 -8.62 -10.55
N LEU A 445 -3.91 -8.79 -9.63
CA LEU A 445 -4.66 -10.03 -9.40
C LEU A 445 -6.13 -9.89 -9.82
N GLN A 446 -6.71 -8.70 -9.76
CA GLN A 446 -8.11 -8.37 -10.10
C GLN A 446 -8.33 -8.04 -11.59
N VAL A 447 -7.31 -8.24 -12.42
CA VAL A 447 -7.14 -7.70 -13.78
C VAL A 447 -8.27 -7.92 -14.79
N GLN A 448 -9.29 -8.72 -14.51
CA GLN A 448 -10.31 -9.04 -15.50
C GLN A 448 -11.30 -7.90 -15.82
N ASN A 449 -11.31 -6.78 -15.08
CA ASN A 449 -12.35 -5.76 -15.25
C ASN A 449 -11.88 -4.37 -15.73
N LEU A 450 -10.59 -4.02 -15.69
CA LEU A 450 -10.10 -2.66 -16.04
C LEU A 450 -8.82 -2.67 -16.88
N ALA A 451 -8.87 -2.07 -18.07
CA ALA A 451 -7.74 -1.98 -19.00
C ALA A 451 -6.49 -1.30 -18.40
N ARG A 452 -6.68 -0.32 -17.51
CA ARG A 452 -5.59 0.38 -16.81
C ARG A 452 -4.71 -0.57 -16.00
N TYR A 453 -5.31 -1.56 -15.32
CA TYR A 453 -4.56 -2.55 -14.55
C TYR A 453 -3.72 -3.44 -15.45
N ILE A 454 -4.27 -3.91 -16.57
CA ILE A 454 -3.49 -4.63 -17.58
C ILE A 454 -2.29 -3.78 -18.02
N ASP A 455 -2.52 -2.49 -18.28
CA ASP A 455 -1.48 -1.61 -18.77
C ASP A 455 -0.35 -1.37 -17.75
N TYR A 456 -0.68 -1.15 -16.48
CA TYR A 456 0.30 -1.04 -15.39
C TYR A 456 1.10 -2.32 -15.15
N SER A 457 0.46 -3.50 -15.25
CA SER A 457 1.17 -4.78 -15.04
C SER A 457 2.30 -5.03 -16.06
N LYS A 458 2.29 -4.27 -17.17
CA LYS A 458 3.28 -4.36 -18.25
C LYS A 458 4.39 -3.32 -18.15
N LYS A 459 4.32 -2.39 -17.20
CA LYS A 459 5.32 -1.33 -17.05
C LYS A 459 6.46 -1.81 -16.15
N LEU A 460 7.69 -1.55 -16.59
CA LEU A 460 8.85 -1.69 -15.73
C LEU A 460 8.85 -0.50 -14.77
N MET A 461 8.68 -0.77 -13.48
CA MET A 461 8.87 0.20 -12.41
C MET A 461 10.35 0.30 -12.08
N ILE A 462 10.88 1.52 -12.06
CA ILE A 462 12.22 1.84 -11.59
C ILE A 462 12.08 2.93 -10.53
N CYS A 463 12.59 2.68 -9.34
CA CYS A 463 12.67 3.70 -8.29
C CYS A 463 14.12 4.14 -8.09
N THR A 464 14.35 5.45 -8.06
CA THR A 464 15.68 6.03 -7.89
C THR A 464 15.71 7.10 -6.81
N TYR A 465 16.89 7.36 -6.24
CA TYR A 465 17.12 8.46 -5.31
C TYR A 465 18.49 9.09 -5.57
N ASP A 466 18.67 10.33 -5.12
CA ASP A 466 19.98 10.97 -5.00
C ASP A 466 20.65 10.49 -3.71
N PRO A 467 21.81 9.82 -3.77
CA PRO A 467 22.55 9.40 -2.58
C PRO A 467 22.94 10.56 -1.64
N ALA A 468 23.04 11.79 -2.15
CA ALA A 468 23.32 12.97 -1.34
C ALA A 468 22.08 13.49 -0.58
N ALA A 469 20.87 13.09 -0.99
CA ALA A 469 19.61 13.53 -0.41
C ALA A 469 18.57 12.38 -0.35
N PRO A 470 18.88 11.25 0.30
CA PRO A 470 18.06 10.03 0.20
C PRO A 470 16.65 10.18 0.78
N ASP A 471 16.43 11.12 1.70
CA ASP A 471 15.16 11.27 2.43
C ASP A 471 14.08 12.07 1.67
N ASN A 472 14.42 12.76 0.58
CA ASN A 472 13.49 13.65 -0.13
C ASN A 472 13.67 13.72 -1.65
N SER A 473 14.56 12.89 -2.21
CA SER A 473 14.88 12.89 -3.64
C SER A 473 14.34 11.68 -4.40
N GLY A 474 13.53 10.85 -3.74
CA GLY A 474 12.95 9.64 -4.30
C GLY A 474 12.06 9.90 -5.51
N LYS A 475 12.18 9.04 -6.51
CA LYS A 475 11.36 9.04 -7.72
C LYS A 475 10.90 7.63 -8.05
N MET A 476 9.67 7.52 -8.53
CA MET A 476 9.11 6.28 -9.09
C MET A 476 8.76 6.54 -10.55
N GLU A 477 9.38 5.78 -11.45
CA GLU A 477 9.21 5.91 -12.90
C GLU A 477 8.69 4.59 -13.48
N LEU A 478 7.68 4.69 -14.34
CA LEU A 478 7.09 3.55 -15.04
C LEU A 478 7.49 3.65 -16.51
N TYR A 479 8.09 2.59 -17.06
CA TYR A 479 8.53 2.54 -18.46
C TYR A 479 7.76 1.50 -19.27
N GLU A 480 7.40 1.87 -20.49
CA GLU A 480 7.00 0.94 -21.54
C GLU A 480 8.24 0.29 -22.14
N ILE A 481 8.24 -1.05 -22.11
CA ILE A 481 9.28 -1.86 -22.74
C ILE A 481 8.75 -2.39 -24.07
N SER A 482 9.61 -2.34 -25.08
CA SER A 482 9.34 -2.85 -26.43
C SER A 482 10.38 -3.90 -26.80
N LEU A 483 10.01 -4.78 -27.74
CA LEU A 483 10.92 -5.77 -28.31
C LEU A 483 12.12 -5.11 -29.01
N THR A 484 11.88 -4.02 -29.77
CA THR A 484 12.87 -3.42 -30.66
C THR A 484 13.13 -1.94 -30.41
N ALA A 485 12.14 -1.21 -29.89
CA ALA A 485 12.27 0.22 -29.63
C ALA A 485 13.00 0.51 -28.30
N ALA A 486 13.48 1.75 -28.17
CA ALA A 486 13.98 2.25 -26.89
C ALA A 486 12.84 2.27 -25.84
N PRO A 487 13.17 2.09 -24.54
CA PRO A 487 12.18 2.19 -23.47
C PRO A 487 11.61 3.62 -23.45
N LYS A 488 10.29 3.72 -23.23
CA LYS A 488 9.58 5.00 -23.19
C LYS A 488 9.05 5.26 -21.79
N LEU A 489 9.35 6.42 -21.23
CA LEU A 489 8.78 6.85 -19.95
C LEU A 489 7.26 7.00 -20.11
N PHE A 490 6.51 6.28 -19.27
CA PHE A 490 5.05 6.31 -19.24
C PHE A 490 4.55 7.35 -18.21
N GLN A 491 5.00 7.21 -16.96
CA GLN A 491 4.63 8.10 -15.85
C GLN A 491 5.80 8.22 -14.87
N GLN A 492 5.88 9.35 -14.18
CA GLN A 492 6.87 9.64 -13.16
C GLN A 492 6.20 10.33 -11.97
N TYR A 493 6.66 9.98 -10.77
CA TYR A 493 6.20 10.54 -9.51
C TYR A 493 7.41 10.87 -8.63
N GLU A 494 7.31 11.96 -7.86
CA GLU A 494 8.37 12.50 -7.01
C GLU A 494 7.85 12.81 -5.60
N GLY A 495 8.66 13.42 -4.74
CA GLY A 495 8.28 13.73 -3.35
C GLY A 495 8.46 12.55 -2.38
N PHE A 496 9.16 11.51 -2.82
CA PHE A 496 9.45 10.32 -2.04
C PHE A 496 10.80 10.41 -1.33
N GLY A 497 11.01 9.55 -0.34
CA GLY A 497 12.36 9.21 0.12
C GLY A 497 12.95 8.08 -0.73
N LYS A 498 13.93 7.37 -0.20
CA LYS A 498 14.42 6.15 -0.82
C LYS A 498 13.29 5.09 -0.79
N ILE A 499 12.69 4.81 -1.94
CA ILE A 499 11.62 3.83 -2.07
C ILE A 499 12.20 2.42 -1.92
N VAL A 500 11.69 1.66 -0.96
CA VAL A 500 12.14 0.28 -0.69
C VAL A 500 11.29 -0.74 -1.43
N ASP A 501 9.97 -0.55 -1.44
CA ASP A 501 9.04 -1.42 -2.16
C ASP A 501 7.77 -0.62 -2.50
N ALA A 502 7.04 -1.10 -3.49
CA ALA A 502 5.77 -0.52 -3.89
C ALA A 502 4.80 -1.61 -4.39
N THR A 503 3.52 -1.45 -4.12
CA THR A 503 2.47 -2.37 -4.58
C THR A 503 1.24 -1.59 -5.00
N TYR A 504 0.47 -2.12 -5.94
CA TYR A 504 -0.80 -1.51 -6.32
C TYR A 504 -1.95 -2.12 -5.51
N ARG A 505 -2.80 -1.27 -4.96
CA ARG A 505 -4.08 -1.61 -4.32
C ARG A 505 -5.17 -1.43 -5.38
N GLU A 506 -5.62 -2.54 -5.95
CA GLU A 506 -6.55 -2.63 -7.09
C GLU A 506 -8.03 -2.76 -6.71
#